data_AF-A0AAV5YRB6-F1
#
_entry.id   AF-A0AAV5YRB6-F1
#
_cell.length_a   1.000
_cell.length_b   1.000
_cell.length_c   1.000
_cell.angle_alpha   90.00
_cell.angle_beta   90.00
_cell.angle_gamma   90.00
#
_symmetry.space_group_name_H-M   'P 1'
#
loop_
_entity.id
_entity.type
_entity.pdbx_description
1 polymer ?
#
loop_
_entity_poly.entity_id
_entity_poly.type
_entity_poly.pdbx_seq_one_letter_code
_entity_poly.pdbx_strand_id
1 'polypeptide(L)'
;MLNATRDLVLPTTITGSYPRPHWFTEELRGRGFKDALGDSRFREQYLDAVACLVREQEMAGLDIVTDGDSRFDLTVGGKSWFYYV
;
A
#
# COMPACT_ATOMS: atom_id res chain seq x y z
N MET A 1 7.45 -16.18 -15.32
CA MET A 1 7.41 -14.70 -15.45
C MET A 1 5.95 -14.29 -15.57
N LEU A 2 5.54 -13.16 -14.99
CA LEU A 2 4.14 -12.70 -15.06
C LEU A 2 3.78 -12.32 -16.50
N ASN A 3 2.54 -12.57 -16.93
CA ASN A 3 2.09 -12.19 -18.28
C ASN A 3 2.20 -10.68 -18.52
N ALA A 4 2.01 -9.87 -17.49
CA ALA A 4 2.12 -8.40 -17.55
C ALA A 4 3.52 -7.90 -17.95
N THR A 5 4.58 -8.70 -17.73
CA THR A 5 5.97 -8.30 -17.98
C THR A 5 6.69 -9.24 -18.95
N ARG A 6 5.94 -9.94 -19.81
CA ARG A 6 6.49 -10.98 -20.70
C ARG A 6 7.57 -10.46 -21.65
N ASP A 7 7.36 -9.27 -22.18
CA ASP A 7 8.22 -8.66 -23.21
C ASP A 7 9.24 -7.66 -22.63
N LEU A 8 9.35 -7.60 -21.30
CA LEU A 8 10.25 -6.69 -20.59
C LEU A 8 11.54 -7.42 -20.18
N VAL A 9 12.67 -6.74 -20.35
CA VAL A 9 13.97 -7.18 -19.85
C VAL A 9 14.26 -6.46 -18.54
N LEU A 10 14.43 -7.22 -17.46
CA LEU A 10 14.65 -6.72 -16.09
C LEU A 10 13.50 -5.80 -15.58
N PRO A 11 12.25 -6.31 -15.48
CA PRO A 11 11.15 -5.52 -14.95
C PRO A 11 11.42 -5.09 -13.50
N THR A 12 11.00 -3.87 -13.18
CA THR A 12 11.25 -3.16 -11.93
C THR A 12 10.01 -3.12 -11.05
N THR A 13 10.23 -3.20 -9.74
CA THR A 13 9.20 -3.10 -8.71
C THR A 13 9.83 -2.77 -7.37
N ILE A 14 9.01 -2.55 -6.35
CA ILE A 14 9.42 -2.45 -4.94
C ILE A 14 8.92 -3.68 -4.17
N THR A 15 9.53 -3.97 -3.02
CA THR A 15 9.18 -5.14 -2.21
C THR A 15 7.80 -5.07 -1.57
N GLY A 16 7.19 -3.89 -1.49
CA GLY A 16 5.89 -3.70 -0.84
C GLY A 16 5.87 -2.36 -0.12
N SER A 17 6.05 -2.38 1.19
CA SER A 17 5.88 -1.26 2.11
C SER A 17 6.44 0.09 1.61
N TYR A 18 5.59 1.10 1.72
CA TYR A 18 5.91 2.48 1.40
C TYR A 18 5.58 3.38 2.60
N PRO A 19 6.33 4.48 2.84
CA PRO A 19 5.97 5.44 3.88
C PRO A 19 4.53 5.96 3.69
N ARG A 20 3.69 5.84 4.73
CA ARG A 20 2.36 6.46 4.70
C ARG A 20 2.51 7.98 4.72
N PRO A 21 1.74 8.72 3.91
CA PRO A 21 1.70 10.17 3.98
C PRO A 21 1.37 10.66 5.39
N HIS A 22 2.00 11.76 5.85
CA HIS A 22 1.81 12.27 7.21
C HIS A 22 0.37 12.62 7.59
N TRP A 23 -0.50 12.87 6.60
CA TRP A 23 -1.92 13.16 6.80
C TRP A 23 -2.77 11.89 6.96
N PHE A 24 -2.27 10.71 6.56
CA PHE A 24 -2.94 9.43 6.81
C PHE A 24 -2.71 9.02 8.27
N THR A 25 -3.64 9.43 9.12
CA THR A 25 -3.59 9.28 10.58
C THR A 25 -4.55 8.21 11.10
N GLU A 26 -5.45 7.69 10.27
CA GLU A 26 -6.33 6.60 10.67
C GLU A 26 -5.61 5.24 10.71
N GLU A 27 -6.18 4.35 11.52
CA GLU A 27 -5.64 3.04 11.87
C GLU A 27 -6.75 1.98 11.87
N LEU A 28 -6.38 0.71 11.75
CA LEU A 28 -7.25 -0.43 11.96
C LEU A 28 -7.67 -0.55 13.42
N ARG A 29 -6.83 -0.15 14.39
CA ARG A 29 -7.18 -0.23 15.83
C ARG A 29 -7.66 -1.65 16.23
N GLY A 30 -7.07 -2.68 15.60
CA GLY A 30 -7.42 -4.09 15.80
C GLY A 30 -8.67 -4.58 15.06
N ARG A 31 -9.39 -3.73 14.32
CA ARG A 31 -10.50 -4.16 13.45
C ARG A 31 -9.99 -4.78 12.15
N GLY A 32 -10.79 -5.65 11.53
CA GLY A 32 -10.46 -6.17 10.21
C GLY A 32 -10.46 -5.07 9.14
N PHE A 33 -9.62 -5.19 8.11
CA PHE A 33 -9.53 -4.18 7.04
C PHE A 33 -10.90 -3.92 6.38
N LYS A 34 -11.69 -4.98 6.15
CA LYS A 34 -13.04 -4.87 5.58
C LYS A 34 -13.98 -4.05 6.48
N ASP A 35 -13.89 -4.21 7.80
CA ASP A 35 -14.69 -3.44 8.75
C ASP A 35 -14.23 -1.98 8.79
N ALA A 36 -12.91 -1.74 8.71
CA ALA A 36 -12.34 -0.40 8.64
C ALA A 36 -12.79 0.37 7.39
N LEU A 37 -13.01 -0.31 6.26
CA LEU A 37 -13.54 0.32 5.04
C LEU A 37 -14.99 0.82 5.20
N GLY A 38 -15.71 0.40 6.24
CA GLY A 38 -17.01 0.97 6.62
C GLY A 38 -16.92 2.34 7.30
N ASP A 39 -15.76 2.67 7.87
CA ASP A 39 -15.45 3.99 8.42
C ASP A 39 -15.05 4.93 7.28
N SER A 40 -15.85 5.97 7.05
CA SER A 40 -15.63 6.89 5.93
C SER A 40 -14.28 7.57 5.97
N ARG A 41 -13.77 7.91 7.16
CA ARG A 41 -12.51 8.63 7.32
C ARG A 41 -11.32 7.74 7.04
N PHE A 42 -11.35 6.50 7.55
CA PHE A 42 -10.32 5.51 7.22
C PHE A 42 -10.34 5.21 5.71
N ARG A 43 -11.52 4.97 5.14
CA ARG A 43 -11.67 4.63 3.72
C ARG A 43 -11.12 5.73 2.81
N GLU A 44 -11.48 6.99 3.07
CA GLU A 44 -10.99 8.13 2.29
C GLU A 44 -9.47 8.25 2.37
N GLN A 45 -8.90 8.26 3.58
CA GLN A 45 -7.45 8.38 3.73
C GLN A 45 -6.70 7.20 3.08
N TYR A 46 -7.21 5.98 3.21
CA TYR A 46 -6.62 4.80 2.58
C TYR A 46 -6.63 4.89 1.05
N LEU A 47 -7.78 5.22 0.45
CA LEU A 47 -7.90 5.32 -1.01
C LEU A 47 -7.04 6.45 -1.58
N ASP A 48 -7.02 7.61 -0.92
CA ASP A 48 -6.19 8.74 -1.33
C ASP A 48 -4.70 8.39 -1.23
N ALA A 49 -4.29 7.69 -0.16
CA ALA A 49 -2.89 7.34 0.05
C ALA A 49 -2.41 6.35 -1.01
N VAL A 50 -3.21 5.31 -1.30
CA VAL A 50 -2.91 4.34 -2.36
C VAL A 50 -2.87 5.03 -3.73
N ALA A 51 -3.79 5.95 -4.02
CA ALA A 51 -3.80 6.69 -5.29
C ALA A 51 -2.54 7.55 -5.47
N CYS A 52 -2.14 8.31 -4.45
CA CYS A 52 -0.89 9.08 -4.46
C CYS A 52 0.33 8.18 -4.69
N LEU A 53 0.40 7.08 -3.94
CA LEU A 53 1.51 6.13 -4.01
C LEU A 53 1.63 5.46 -5.39
N VAL A 54 0.51 4.97 -5.94
CA VAL A 54 0.51 4.35 -7.27
C VAL A 54 0.96 5.37 -8.31
N ARG A 55 0.47 6.61 -8.20
CA ARG A 55 0.88 7.69 -9.10
C ARG A 55 2.38 7.97 -9.01
N GLU A 56 2.97 7.99 -7.83
CA GLU A 56 4.40 8.18 -7.64
C GLU A 56 5.22 7.04 -8.24
N GLN A 57 4.80 5.79 -8.04
CA GLN A 57 5.45 4.61 -8.64
C GLN A 57 5.38 4.62 -10.17
N GLU A 58 4.23 5.00 -10.75
CA GLU A 58 4.08 5.18 -12.19
C GLU A 58 4.99 6.29 -12.72
N MET A 59 5.07 7.43 -12.03
CA MET A 59 5.96 8.53 -12.39
C MET A 59 7.44 8.15 -12.27
N ALA A 60 7.78 7.27 -11.33
CA ALA A 60 9.13 6.70 -11.20
C ALA A 60 9.46 5.66 -12.27
N GLY A 61 8.46 5.19 -13.04
CA GLY A 61 8.65 4.24 -14.13
C GLY A 61 8.72 2.77 -13.67
N LEU A 62 8.10 2.42 -12.53
CA LEU A 62 8.02 1.02 -12.12
C LEU A 62 7.08 0.21 -13.02
N ASP A 63 7.49 -1.00 -13.38
CA ASP A 63 6.71 -1.90 -14.24
C ASP A 63 5.59 -2.61 -13.49
N ILE A 64 5.81 -2.91 -12.21
CA ILE A 64 4.82 -3.50 -11.31
C ILE A 64 4.74 -2.62 -10.07
N VAL A 65 3.55 -2.07 -9.83
CA VAL A 65 3.26 -1.19 -8.67
C VAL A 65 2.61 -1.96 -7.52
N THR A 66 2.72 -1.42 -6.31
CA THR A 66 2.10 -1.97 -5.08
C THR A 66 1.22 -0.93 -4.39
N ASP A 67 0.36 -1.38 -3.46
CA ASP A 67 -0.42 -0.51 -2.56
C ASP A 67 0.40 -0.01 -1.35
N GLY A 68 1.69 -0.37 -1.27
CA GLY A 68 2.63 0.10 -0.26
C GLY A 68 2.33 -0.38 1.15
N ASP A 69 1.57 -1.47 1.32
CA ASP A 69 1.11 -1.94 2.63
C ASP A 69 0.30 -0.86 3.40
N SER A 70 -0.33 0.09 2.68
CA SER A 70 -0.95 1.30 3.27
C SER A 70 -2.11 1.01 4.21
N ARG A 71 -2.67 -0.21 4.18
CA ARG A 71 -3.74 -0.66 5.07
C ARG A 71 -3.28 -0.93 6.51
N PHE A 72 -1.98 -1.12 6.74
CA PHE A 72 -1.45 -1.49 8.06
C PHE A 72 -1.21 -0.26 8.92
N ASP A 73 -1.32 -0.46 10.23
CA ASP A 73 -1.03 0.56 11.23
C ASP A 73 0.47 0.84 11.33
N LEU A 74 0.82 2.08 11.70
CA LEU A 74 2.20 2.46 11.96
C LEU A 74 2.68 1.77 13.23
N THR A 75 3.30 0.61 13.04
CA THR A 75 3.89 -0.16 14.13
C THR A 75 5.41 -0.02 14.08
N VAL A 76 6.03 0.23 15.24
CA VAL A 76 7.49 0.25 15.37
C VAL A 76 8.03 -1.13 14.98
N GLY A 77 8.94 -1.17 14.00
CA GLY A 77 9.59 -2.39 13.52
C GLY A 77 8.98 -3.02 12.26
N GLY A 78 8.05 -2.35 11.57
CA GLY A 78 7.59 -2.80 10.24
C GLY A 78 6.78 -4.10 10.29
N LYS A 79 5.83 -4.19 11.23
CA LYS A 79 5.06 -5.43 11.43
C LYS A 79 4.01 -5.74 10.34
N SER A 80 4.08 -5.10 9.16
CA SER A 80 3.20 -5.44 8.03
C SER A 80 3.30 -6.91 7.65
N TRP A 81 4.45 -7.55 7.88
CA TRP A 81 4.70 -8.96 7.58
C TRP A 81 4.33 -9.96 8.69
N PHE A 82 4.11 -9.51 9.94
CA PHE A 82 3.91 -10.41 11.09
C PHE A 82 2.43 -10.70 11.41
N TYR A 83 1.49 -9.99 10.78
CA TYR A 83 0.06 -10.14 11.03
C TYR A 83 -0.68 -10.43 9.72
N TYR A 84 -0.43 -11.61 9.16
CA TYR A 84 -1.41 -12.27 8.29
C TYR A 84 -2.26 -13.17 9.19
N VAL A 85 -3.31 -12.60 9.79
CA VAL A 85 -4.35 -13.36 10.51
C VAL A 85 -5.68 -13.15 9.80
#